data_AF-A0A7N6AGE6-F1
#
_entry.id   AF-A0A7N6AGE6-F1
#
_cell.length_a   1.000
_cell.length_b   1.000
_cell.length_c   1.000
_cell.angle_alpha   90.00
_cell.angle_beta   90.00
_cell.angle_gamma   90.00
#
_symmetry.space_group_name_H-M   'P 1'
#
loop_
_entity.id
_entity.type
_entity.pdbx_description
1 polymer ?
#
loop_
_entity_poly.entity_id
_entity_poly.type
_entity_poly.pdbx_seq_one_letter_code
_entity_poly.pdbx_strand_id
1 'polypeptide(L)'
;CVHQMRVLQLYSWHLFNRVSSFRCIGNNIMLLTKAFRKKFIIPDFEEFAQQINKMYDSAQRQEGGQVADYIPQLAKFNHDLWGVSLCTIDGQRHSVGDTKVPFCLQSCVKPLEYAIAVHELGSEHVHRFVGKEPSGFKFNKLSLNEEDKPHNPMVNAGAIVISSLVKPHSNKAERFDYFLKRMTGTEYVGFSNATFQSERETGDRNYAIGYYLKEKKCFPDSADMIAALDFYFQLCSIEVTCESGSVMAATLANGGICPTTGERVLSAEAVRNTLSLMHSCGMYDFSGQFAFHVGLPAKSGVSGAVLLVVPNVMGVMCWSPPLDRLGNSVRGIHFCQNKSVVNLMFSAYSGDVSALRRFALSAVNMEQRDYDSRTVLHIAAAEGHVEAVIFLTEICKVNPHMKDRWGNTPLDDAMQFGHDVVVSVLQEYQRVYNDSDSPYDTEEANTTLETLESIV
;
A
#
# COMPACT_ATOMS: atom_id res chain seq x y z
N CYS A 1 -17.30 -19.17 6.27
CA CYS A 1 -18.31 -18.74 7.27
C CYS A 1 -19.60 -18.23 6.63
N VAL A 2 -19.57 -17.17 5.79
CA VAL A 2 -20.78 -16.61 5.14
C VAL A 2 -21.49 -17.61 4.22
N HIS A 3 -20.75 -18.48 3.53
CA HIS A 3 -21.35 -19.51 2.68
C HIS A 3 -22.08 -20.60 3.49
N GLN A 4 -21.54 -21.03 4.63
CA GLN A 4 -22.24 -21.91 5.58
C GLN A 4 -23.46 -21.24 6.21
N MET A 5 -23.41 -19.93 6.46
CA MET A 5 -24.58 -19.18 6.95
C MET A 5 -25.66 -18.99 5.88
N ARG A 6 -25.29 -18.84 4.60
CA ARG A 6 -26.25 -18.73 3.48
C ARG A 6 -26.94 -20.04 3.13
N VAL A 7 -26.24 -21.17 3.20
CA VAL A 7 -26.84 -22.50 2.96
C VAL A 7 -27.92 -22.83 4.02
N LEU A 8 -27.80 -22.25 5.23
CA LEU A 8 -28.78 -22.43 6.31
C LEU A 8 -29.99 -21.48 6.23
N GLN A 9 -29.93 -20.41 5.44
CA GLN A 9 -31.08 -19.50 5.24
C GLN A 9 -32.24 -20.15 4.45
N LEU A 10 -31.98 -21.26 3.76
CA LEU A 10 -32.99 -22.01 3.01
C LEU A 10 -33.81 -22.98 3.88
N TYR A 11 -33.41 -23.25 5.12
CA TYR A 11 -34.13 -24.12 6.04
C TYR A 11 -34.61 -23.32 7.24
N SER A 12 -35.90 -22.96 7.22
CA SER A 12 -36.81 -22.60 8.32
C SER A 12 -36.20 -21.94 9.57
N TRP A 13 -36.81 -20.81 9.97
CA TRP A 13 -36.59 -20.04 11.20
C TRP A 13 -36.77 -20.85 12.51
N HIS A 14 -35.94 -21.85 12.75
CA HIS A 14 -35.79 -22.45 14.06
C HIS A 14 -34.71 -21.70 14.82
N LEU A 15 -35.10 -21.14 15.98
CA LEU A 15 -34.19 -20.53 16.94
C LEU A 15 -32.95 -21.42 17.11
N PHE A 16 -31.78 -20.85 16.87
CA PHE A 16 -30.50 -21.50 17.12
C PHE A 16 -30.39 -21.86 18.61
N ASN A 17 -30.58 -23.14 18.95
CA ASN A 17 -30.33 -23.62 20.30
C ASN A 17 -28.81 -23.58 20.59
N ARG A 18 -28.43 -23.29 21.84
CA ARG A 18 -27.03 -23.07 22.28
C ARG A 18 -26.06 -24.13 21.73
N VAL A 19 -26.46 -25.40 21.76
CA VAL A 19 -25.65 -26.54 21.30
C VAL A 19 -25.38 -26.48 19.79
N SER A 20 -26.39 -26.14 18.98
CA SER A 20 -26.26 -25.97 17.53
C SER A 20 -25.37 -24.78 17.18
N SER A 21 -25.48 -23.68 17.93
CA SER A 21 -24.60 -22.51 17.78
C SER A 21 -23.14 -22.84 18.08
N PHE A 22 -22.86 -23.54 19.18
CA PHE A 22 -21.49 -23.97 19.52
C PHE A 22 -20.90 -24.91 18.47
N ARG A 23 -21.71 -25.81 17.89
CA ARG A 23 -21.26 -26.73 16.84
C ARG A 23 -20.91 -26.01 15.53
N CYS A 24 -21.68 -24.97 15.16
CA CYS A 24 -21.41 -24.16 13.98
C CYS A 24 -20.24 -23.19 14.15
N ILE A 25 -20.00 -22.71 15.39
CA ILE A 25 -18.99 -21.69 15.69
C ILE A 25 -17.64 -22.32 16.08
N GLY A 26 -17.63 -23.57 16.56
CA GLY A 26 -16.47 -24.21 17.20
C GLY A 26 -15.14 -24.07 16.45
N ASN A 27 -15.12 -24.31 15.14
CA ASN A 27 -13.89 -24.23 14.34
C ASN A 27 -13.42 -22.78 14.07
N ASN A 28 -14.30 -21.78 14.19
CA ASN A 28 -14.03 -20.37 13.90
C ASN A 28 -14.15 -19.47 15.14
N ILE A 29 -14.29 -20.05 16.34
CA ILE A 29 -14.61 -19.32 17.57
C ILE A 29 -13.55 -18.25 17.90
N MET A 30 -12.27 -18.51 17.64
CA MET A 30 -11.20 -17.55 17.89
C MET A 30 -11.34 -16.29 17.03
N LEU A 31 -11.57 -16.46 15.73
CA LEU A 31 -11.78 -15.35 14.79
C LEU A 31 -13.05 -14.56 15.13
N LEU A 32 -14.16 -15.26 15.41
CA LEU A 32 -15.42 -14.63 15.80
C LEU A 32 -15.31 -13.89 17.13
N THR A 33 -14.56 -14.43 18.10
CA THR A 33 -14.29 -13.75 19.36
C THR A 33 -13.48 -12.46 19.13
N LYS A 34 -12.49 -12.49 18.23
CA LYS A 34 -11.73 -11.29 17.84
C LYS A 34 -12.64 -10.24 17.20
N ALA A 35 -13.52 -10.65 16.29
CA ALA A 35 -14.49 -9.80 15.62
C ALA A 35 -15.46 -9.12 16.59
N PHE A 36 -16.20 -9.90 17.39
CA PHE A 36 -17.26 -9.38 18.26
C PHE A 36 -16.73 -8.60 19.47
N ARG A 37 -15.47 -8.82 19.88
CA ARG A 37 -14.81 -8.03 20.93
C ARG A 37 -14.10 -6.79 20.39
N LYS A 38 -14.33 -6.41 19.12
CA LYS A 38 -13.66 -5.28 18.46
C LYS A 38 -12.13 -5.34 18.58
N LYS A 39 -11.55 -6.55 18.53
CA LYS A 39 -10.10 -6.78 18.62
C LYS A 39 -9.44 -6.88 17.25
N PHE A 40 -10.17 -6.59 16.17
CA PHE A 40 -9.55 -6.43 14.86
C PHE A 40 -8.72 -5.17 14.79
N ILE A 41 -7.75 -5.15 13.88
CA ILE A 41 -6.82 -4.04 13.68
C ILE A 41 -7.53 -2.71 13.41
N ILE A 42 -8.73 -2.74 12.82
CA ILE A 42 -9.64 -1.60 12.75
C ILE A 42 -10.92 -1.95 13.51
N PRO A 43 -11.10 -1.48 14.76
CA PRO A 43 -12.27 -1.77 15.59
C PRO A 43 -13.60 -1.27 14.99
N ASP A 44 -13.64 -0.01 14.55
CA ASP A 44 -14.85 0.66 14.05
C ASP A 44 -14.84 0.76 12.51
N PHE A 45 -14.92 -0.42 11.89
CA PHE A 45 -14.73 -0.58 10.45
C PHE A 45 -15.79 0.12 9.58
N GLU A 46 -17.04 0.24 10.04
CA GLU A 46 -18.11 0.90 9.28
C GLU A 46 -17.84 2.40 9.09
N GLU A 47 -17.34 3.07 10.13
CA GLU A 47 -17.00 4.48 10.03
C GLU A 47 -15.75 4.70 9.18
N PHE A 48 -14.73 3.86 9.37
CA PHE A 48 -13.55 3.86 8.52
C PHE A 48 -13.93 3.71 7.03
N ALA A 49 -14.84 2.78 6.71
CA ALA A 49 -15.36 2.58 5.36
C ALA A 49 -16.07 3.83 4.81
N GLN A 50 -16.80 4.58 5.64
CA GLN A 50 -17.41 5.85 5.22
C GLN A 50 -16.37 6.93 4.88
N GLN A 51 -15.24 6.98 5.57
CA GLN A 51 -14.14 7.89 5.23
C GLN A 51 -13.50 7.50 3.89
N ILE A 52 -13.34 6.20 3.64
CA ILE A 52 -12.87 5.69 2.34
C ILE A 52 -13.84 6.09 1.22
N ASN A 53 -15.15 6.04 1.45
CA ASN A 53 -16.14 6.53 0.48
C ASN A 53 -15.95 8.02 0.17
N LYS A 54 -15.72 8.87 1.18
CA LYS A 54 -15.46 10.30 0.97
C LYS A 54 -14.18 10.55 0.18
N MET A 55 -13.12 9.77 0.45
CA MET A 55 -11.87 9.84 -0.31
C MET A 55 -12.08 9.40 -1.76
N TYR A 56 -12.84 8.33 -1.96
CA TYR A 56 -13.25 7.84 -3.28
C TYR A 56 -14.02 8.91 -4.05
N ASP A 57 -15.05 9.53 -3.44
CA ASP A 57 -15.88 10.56 -4.07
C ASP A 57 -15.07 11.80 -4.43
N SER A 58 -14.10 12.17 -3.60
CA SER A 58 -13.20 13.29 -3.87
C SER A 58 -12.23 13.00 -5.02
N ALA A 59 -11.70 11.78 -5.10
CA ALA A 59 -10.82 11.36 -6.20
C ALA A 59 -11.59 11.17 -7.52
N GLN A 60 -12.85 10.75 -7.46
CA GLN A 60 -13.70 10.55 -8.64
C GLN A 60 -13.87 11.84 -9.46
N ARG A 61 -13.84 13.01 -8.81
CA ARG A 61 -13.93 14.34 -9.46
C ARG A 61 -12.73 14.72 -10.32
N GLN A 62 -11.65 13.93 -10.28
CA GLN A 62 -10.52 14.16 -11.16
C GLN A 62 -10.84 13.61 -12.56
N GLU A 63 -10.92 14.50 -13.53
CA GLU A 63 -11.23 14.21 -14.94
C GLU A 63 -9.99 14.22 -15.85
N GLY A 64 -8.81 14.52 -15.29
CA GLY A 64 -7.56 14.56 -16.03
C GLY A 64 -6.99 13.16 -16.31
N GLY A 65 -6.03 13.12 -17.24
CA GLY A 65 -5.28 11.92 -17.61
C GLY A 65 -5.61 11.42 -19.02
N GLN A 66 -4.91 10.37 -19.43
CA GLN A 66 -5.15 9.67 -20.71
C GLN A 66 -5.06 8.17 -20.51
N VAL A 67 -5.98 7.43 -21.11
CA VAL A 67 -5.94 5.96 -21.10
C VAL A 67 -4.74 5.52 -21.93
N ALA A 68 -4.02 4.49 -21.46
CA ALA A 68 -2.94 3.89 -22.23
C ALA A 68 -3.48 3.31 -23.54
N ASP A 69 -2.98 3.81 -24.67
CA ASP A 69 -3.51 3.50 -26.01
C ASP A 69 -2.48 2.83 -26.95
N TYR A 70 -1.26 2.59 -26.47
CA TYR A 70 -0.19 1.95 -27.25
C TYR A 70 -0.52 0.48 -27.63
N ILE A 71 -1.47 -0.15 -26.92
CA ILE A 71 -2.09 -1.41 -27.34
C ILE A 71 -3.63 -1.32 -27.33
N PRO A 72 -4.32 -1.97 -28.28
CA PRO A 72 -5.79 -1.90 -28.39
C PRO A 72 -6.54 -2.40 -27.15
N GLN A 73 -5.97 -3.32 -26.37
CA GLN A 73 -6.62 -3.92 -25.22
C GLN A 73 -6.74 -2.94 -24.05
N LEU A 74 -5.75 -2.07 -23.85
CA LEU A 74 -5.81 -1.03 -22.83
C LEU A 74 -6.68 0.15 -23.28
N ALA A 75 -6.62 0.50 -24.57
CA ALA A 75 -7.43 1.57 -25.16
C ALA A 75 -8.94 1.36 -25.05
N LYS A 76 -9.39 0.10 -24.86
CA LYS A 76 -10.82 -0.26 -24.73
C LYS A 76 -11.45 0.14 -23.40
N PHE A 77 -10.64 0.36 -22.36
CA PHE A 77 -11.19 0.68 -21.05
C PHE A 77 -11.81 2.08 -21.07
N ASN A 78 -13.00 2.20 -20.50
CA ASN A 78 -13.67 3.48 -20.38
C ASN A 78 -12.89 4.38 -19.39
N HIS A 79 -12.67 5.62 -19.80
CA HIS A 79 -12.04 6.68 -19.01
C HIS A 79 -12.72 6.89 -17.64
N ASP A 80 -14.02 6.65 -17.56
CA ASP A 80 -14.79 6.93 -16.34
C ASP A 80 -14.65 5.87 -15.25
N LEU A 81 -14.05 4.70 -15.56
CA LEU A 81 -13.93 3.60 -14.60
C LEU A 81 -13.07 4.00 -13.40
N TRP A 82 -13.60 3.74 -12.21
CA TRP A 82 -12.92 4.01 -10.95
C TRP A 82 -13.34 3.00 -9.88
N GLY A 83 -12.37 2.25 -9.36
CA GLY A 83 -12.59 1.27 -8.30
C GLY A 83 -11.54 1.39 -7.20
N VAL A 84 -11.98 1.25 -5.95
CA VAL A 84 -11.11 1.14 -4.78
C VAL A 84 -11.55 -0.04 -3.93
N SER A 85 -10.64 -0.93 -3.60
CA SER A 85 -10.88 -2.00 -2.63
C SER A 85 -9.78 -2.05 -1.59
N LEU A 86 -10.15 -2.35 -0.34
CA LEU A 86 -9.23 -2.55 0.76
C LEU A 86 -9.47 -3.90 1.46
N CYS A 87 -8.40 -4.44 2.03
CA CYS A 87 -8.42 -5.63 2.85
C CYS A 87 -7.45 -5.43 4.03
N THR A 88 -7.93 -5.56 5.26
CA THR A 88 -7.07 -5.48 6.45
C THR A 88 -6.31 -6.79 6.68
N ILE A 89 -5.25 -6.74 7.50
CA ILE A 89 -4.52 -7.95 7.91
C ILE A 89 -5.37 -8.96 8.68
N ASP A 90 -6.52 -8.53 9.21
CA ASP A 90 -7.52 -9.36 9.89
C ASP A 90 -8.65 -9.83 8.97
N GLY A 91 -8.60 -9.49 7.68
CA GLY A 91 -9.57 -9.92 6.68
C GLY A 91 -10.83 -9.05 6.59
N GLN A 92 -10.87 -7.88 7.24
CA GLN A 92 -11.95 -6.92 7.04
C GLN A 92 -11.83 -6.32 5.63
N ARG A 93 -12.94 -6.17 4.90
CA ARG A 93 -12.93 -5.76 3.50
C ARG A 93 -14.01 -4.72 3.21
N HIS A 94 -13.65 -3.74 2.40
CA HIS A 94 -14.55 -2.71 1.89
C HIS A 94 -14.17 -2.35 0.46
N SER A 95 -15.17 -2.09 -0.38
CA SER A 95 -15.00 -1.86 -1.81
C SER A 95 -16.00 -0.81 -2.29
N VAL A 96 -15.56 0.11 -3.16
CA VAL A 96 -16.35 1.22 -3.68
C VAL A 96 -16.05 1.42 -5.16
N GLY A 97 -17.08 1.60 -5.99
CA GLY A 97 -16.96 1.79 -7.43
C GLY A 97 -16.80 0.49 -8.21
N ASP A 98 -16.10 0.56 -9.35
CA ASP A 98 -15.96 -0.49 -10.37
C ASP A 98 -14.97 -1.61 -9.98
N THR A 99 -15.12 -2.12 -8.76
CA THR A 99 -14.12 -2.97 -8.10
C THR A 99 -14.04 -4.41 -8.60
N LYS A 100 -15.07 -4.87 -9.33
CA LYS A 100 -15.20 -6.24 -9.83
C LYS A 100 -14.86 -6.38 -11.30
N VAL A 101 -14.54 -5.27 -11.97
CA VAL A 101 -14.11 -5.29 -13.36
C VAL A 101 -12.69 -5.86 -13.40
N PRO A 102 -12.44 -6.92 -14.19
CA PRO A 102 -11.10 -7.47 -14.34
C PRO A 102 -10.24 -6.54 -15.21
N PHE A 103 -8.98 -6.36 -14.82
CA PHE A 103 -7.97 -5.61 -15.55
C PHE A 103 -6.60 -6.26 -15.42
N CYS A 104 -5.71 -6.03 -16.38
CA CYS A 104 -4.35 -6.56 -16.34
C CYS A 104 -3.52 -5.86 -15.25
N LEU A 105 -2.80 -6.61 -14.41
CA LEU A 105 -1.91 -6.06 -13.37
C LEU A 105 -0.80 -5.18 -13.95
N GLN A 106 -0.29 -5.54 -15.13
CA GLN A 106 0.84 -4.84 -15.75
C GLN A 106 2.01 -4.73 -14.75
N SER A 107 2.70 -3.59 -14.68
CA SER A 107 3.82 -3.38 -13.76
C SER A 107 3.52 -3.62 -12.26
N CYS A 108 2.26 -3.70 -11.83
CA CYS A 108 1.92 -4.06 -10.45
C CYS A 108 2.31 -5.51 -10.09
N VAL A 109 2.63 -6.37 -11.06
CA VAL A 109 3.08 -7.74 -10.82
C VAL A 109 4.54 -7.81 -10.34
N LYS A 110 5.37 -6.83 -10.68
CA LYS A 110 6.83 -6.83 -10.43
C LYS A 110 7.23 -7.00 -8.95
N PRO A 111 6.58 -6.32 -7.98
CA PRO A 111 6.85 -6.55 -6.56
C PRO A 111 6.52 -7.99 -6.13
N LEU A 112 5.45 -8.55 -6.67
CA LEU A 112 4.98 -9.91 -6.35
C LEU A 112 5.96 -10.95 -6.88
N GLU A 113 6.44 -10.74 -8.10
CA GLU A 113 7.46 -11.56 -8.74
C GLU A 113 8.78 -11.56 -7.98
N TYR A 114 9.26 -10.37 -7.60
CA TYR A 114 10.45 -10.25 -6.76
C TYR A 114 10.26 -10.92 -5.40
N ALA A 115 9.11 -10.76 -4.75
CA ALA A 115 8.82 -11.40 -3.47
C ALA A 115 8.88 -12.93 -3.58
N ILE A 116 8.34 -13.51 -4.64
CA ILE A 116 8.41 -14.96 -4.90
C ILE A 116 9.86 -15.39 -5.11
N ALA A 117 10.63 -14.68 -5.94
CA ALA A 117 12.02 -15.01 -6.20
C ALA A 117 12.87 -15.00 -4.91
N VAL A 118 12.71 -13.98 -4.06
CA VAL A 118 13.41 -13.90 -2.76
C VAL A 118 12.91 -14.98 -1.79
N HIS A 119 11.61 -15.29 -1.81
CA HIS A 119 11.07 -16.37 -0.98
C HIS A 119 11.69 -17.74 -1.31
N GLU A 120 11.94 -18.00 -2.59
CA GLU A 120 12.51 -19.28 -3.04
C GLU A 120 14.03 -19.37 -2.93
N LEU A 121 14.73 -18.29 -3.30
CA LEU A 121 16.18 -18.30 -3.53
C LEU A 121 16.96 -17.55 -2.45
N GLY A 122 16.28 -16.77 -1.60
CA GLY A 122 16.89 -15.86 -0.65
C GLY A 122 17.35 -14.54 -1.28
N SER A 123 17.46 -13.50 -0.46
CA SER A 123 17.83 -12.15 -0.93
C SER A 123 19.23 -12.11 -1.52
N GLU A 124 20.18 -12.84 -0.94
CA GLU A 124 21.58 -12.85 -1.37
C GLU A 124 21.71 -13.34 -2.81
N HIS A 125 21.06 -14.45 -3.16
CA HIS A 125 21.11 -14.99 -4.51
C HIS A 125 20.45 -14.07 -5.54
N VAL A 126 19.25 -13.57 -5.24
CA VAL A 126 18.50 -12.68 -6.16
C VAL A 126 19.30 -11.41 -6.47
N HIS A 127 19.92 -10.80 -5.45
CA HIS A 127 20.66 -9.55 -5.61
C HIS A 127 22.07 -9.70 -6.20
N ARG A 128 22.51 -10.92 -6.52
CA ARG A 128 23.65 -11.10 -7.43
C ARG A 128 23.32 -10.63 -8.85
N PHE A 129 22.03 -10.63 -9.23
CA PHE A 129 21.58 -10.31 -10.59
C PHE A 129 20.87 -8.95 -10.70
N VAL A 130 20.29 -8.43 -9.62
CA VAL A 130 19.58 -7.14 -9.62
C VAL A 130 19.99 -6.28 -8.43
N GLY A 131 20.10 -4.96 -8.65
CA GLY A 131 20.38 -3.99 -7.60
C GLY A 131 19.23 -3.77 -6.62
N LYS A 132 19.42 -2.82 -5.70
CA LYS A 132 18.50 -2.48 -4.61
C LYS A 132 18.11 -1.00 -4.58
N GLU A 133 18.60 -0.22 -5.53
CA GLU A 133 18.57 1.24 -5.45
C GLU A 133 17.75 1.85 -6.58
N PRO A 134 17.16 3.04 -6.36
CA PRO A 134 16.49 3.77 -7.42
C PRO A 134 17.52 4.17 -8.50
N SER A 135 17.09 4.19 -9.76
CA SER A 135 17.99 4.50 -10.88
C SER A 135 18.41 5.96 -10.95
N GLY A 136 17.63 6.90 -10.39
CA GLY A 136 17.81 8.36 -10.55
C GLY A 136 17.57 8.88 -11.98
N PHE A 137 17.57 8.00 -12.98
CA PHE A 137 17.20 8.29 -14.37
C PHE A 137 15.70 8.10 -14.61
N LYS A 138 15.19 8.77 -15.65
CA LYS A 138 13.85 8.50 -16.18
C LYS A 138 13.67 7.00 -16.44
N PHE A 139 12.53 6.44 -16.05
CA PHE A 139 12.21 5.02 -16.21
C PHE A 139 12.30 4.52 -17.67
N ASN A 140 12.28 5.45 -18.63
CA ASN A 140 12.40 5.16 -20.05
C ASN A 140 13.84 4.94 -20.55
N LYS A 141 14.86 5.30 -19.77
CA LYS A 141 16.25 5.19 -20.19
C LYS A 141 16.79 3.78 -19.96
N LEU A 142 17.31 3.16 -21.01
CA LEU A 142 18.12 1.94 -20.91
C LEU A 142 19.39 2.26 -20.10
N SER A 143 19.47 1.77 -18.88
CA SER A 143 20.64 1.92 -18.02
C SER A 143 20.79 0.73 -17.07
N LEU A 144 22.05 0.37 -16.82
CA LEU A 144 22.46 -0.52 -15.75
C LEU A 144 23.20 0.31 -14.69
N ASN A 145 23.40 -0.25 -13.50
CA ASN A 145 24.26 0.34 -12.49
C ASN A 145 25.74 0.11 -12.82
N GLU A 146 26.63 0.60 -11.96
CA GLU A 146 28.09 0.47 -12.14
C GLU A 146 28.59 -0.98 -12.12
N GLU A 147 27.79 -1.91 -11.59
CA GLU A 147 28.07 -3.34 -11.54
C GLU A 147 27.48 -4.11 -12.73
N ASP A 148 27.03 -3.43 -13.80
CA ASP A 148 26.37 -4.03 -14.97
C ASP A 148 25.10 -4.84 -14.60
N LYS A 149 24.36 -4.42 -13.56
CA LYS A 149 23.07 -4.99 -13.15
C LYS A 149 21.93 -4.00 -13.36
N PRO A 150 20.69 -4.46 -13.58
CA PRO A 150 19.53 -3.57 -13.48
C PRO A 150 19.44 -2.95 -12.09
N HIS A 151 19.03 -1.69 -12.01
CA HIS A 151 19.03 -0.91 -10.75
C HIS A 151 18.19 -1.54 -9.63
N ASN A 152 17.00 -2.03 -9.95
CA ASN A 152 16.07 -2.62 -9.00
C ASN A 152 15.01 -3.48 -9.73
N PRO A 153 14.27 -4.35 -9.03
CA PRO A 153 13.22 -5.19 -9.65
C PRO A 153 11.96 -4.42 -10.07
N MET A 154 11.79 -3.16 -9.68
CA MET A 154 10.57 -2.39 -10.01
C MET A 154 10.61 -1.80 -11.43
N VAL A 155 11.79 -1.74 -12.05
CA VAL A 155 11.97 -1.39 -13.46
C VAL A 155 11.92 -2.62 -14.38
N ASN A 156 11.59 -2.43 -15.66
CA ASN A 156 11.43 -3.53 -16.62
C ASN A 156 12.66 -4.43 -16.72
N ALA A 157 13.86 -3.85 -16.78
CA ALA A 157 15.10 -4.63 -16.88
C ALA A 157 15.30 -5.56 -15.67
N GLY A 158 15.01 -5.06 -14.45
CA GLY A 158 15.09 -5.88 -13.25
C GLY A 158 14.03 -6.98 -13.24
N ALA A 159 12.78 -6.65 -13.57
CA ALA A 159 11.70 -7.63 -13.67
C ALA A 159 12.02 -8.75 -14.67
N ILE A 160 12.55 -8.44 -15.86
CA ILE A 160 12.94 -9.44 -16.86
C ILE A 160 14.05 -10.37 -16.32
N VAL A 161 15.03 -9.84 -15.58
CA VAL A 161 16.05 -10.66 -14.92
C VAL A 161 15.43 -11.55 -13.85
N ILE A 162 14.52 -11.03 -13.02
CA ILE A 162 13.78 -11.84 -12.03
C ILE A 162 12.95 -12.93 -12.73
N SER A 163 12.34 -12.63 -13.88
CA SER A 163 11.63 -13.58 -14.74
C SER A 163 12.54 -14.65 -15.34
N SER A 164 13.86 -14.63 -15.11
CA SER A 164 14.76 -15.75 -15.43
C SER A 164 15.05 -16.64 -14.22
N LEU A 165 14.81 -16.16 -13.00
CA LEU A 165 15.17 -16.83 -11.74
C LEU A 165 14.05 -17.72 -11.17
N VAL A 166 12.78 -17.38 -11.42
CA VAL A 166 11.63 -18.12 -10.83
C VAL A 166 11.48 -19.47 -11.53
N LYS A 167 11.61 -20.61 -10.84
CA LYS A 167 11.39 -21.96 -11.42
C LYS A 167 11.98 -22.18 -12.85
N PRO A 168 13.28 -21.98 -13.06
CA PRO A 168 13.88 -21.97 -14.41
C PRO A 168 13.87 -23.34 -15.11
N HIS A 169 13.74 -24.42 -14.35
CA HIS A 169 13.72 -25.80 -14.86
C HIS A 169 12.30 -26.35 -15.07
N SER A 170 11.27 -25.62 -14.65
CA SER A 170 9.88 -26.01 -14.88
C SER A 170 9.45 -25.66 -16.29
N ASN A 171 8.48 -26.41 -16.83
CA ASN A 171 7.88 -26.02 -18.10
C ASN A 171 7.05 -24.72 -17.95
N LYS A 172 6.78 -24.04 -19.08
CA LYS A 172 6.12 -22.73 -19.09
C LYS A 172 4.77 -22.72 -18.37
N ALA A 173 3.98 -23.79 -18.47
CA ALA A 173 2.65 -23.87 -17.88
C ALA A 173 2.71 -24.05 -16.35
N GLU A 174 3.53 -24.98 -15.86
CA GLU A 174 3.75 -25.20 -14.42
C GLU A 174 4.30 -23.96 -13.74
N ARG A 175 5.24 -23.29 -14.40
CA ARG A 175 5.84 -22.05 -13.93
C ARG A 175 4.80 -20.94 -13.73
N PHE A 176 3.89 -20.80 -14.68
CA PHE A 176 2.81 -19.82 -14.61
C PHE A 176 1.78 -20.18 -13.53
N ASP A 177 1.30 -21.43 -13.50
CA ASP A 177 0.36 -21.92 -12.48
C ASP A 177 0.91 -21.78 -11.06
N TYR A 178 2.21 -22.03 -10.87
CA TYR A 178 2.90 -21.81 -9.61
C TYR A 178 2.80 -20.36 -9.12
N PHE A 179 2.97 -19.39 -10.01
CA PHE A 179 2.86 -17.97 -9.68
C PHE A 179 1.43 -17.60 -9.25
N LEU A 180 0.42 -18.03 -10.03
CA LEU A 180 -0.98 -17.69 -9.76
C LEU A 180 -1.46 -18.20 -8.40
N LYS A 181 -1.12 -19.46 -8.06
CA LYS A 181 -1.54 -20.11 -6.82
C LYS A 181 -1.02 -19.45 -5.56
N ARG A 182 0.17 -18.84 -5.61
CA ARG A 182 0.78 -18.20 -4.43
C ARG A 182 0.05 -16.91 -4.06
N MET A 183 -0.23 -16.04 -5.03
CA MET A 183 -0.44 -14.62 -4.69
C MET A 183 -1.86 -14.23 -4.24
N THR A 184 -2.88 -15.09 -4.40
CA THR A 184 -4.29 -14.63 -4.38
C THR A 184 -5.23 -15.31 -3.42
N GLY A 185 -4.74 -16.27 -2.63
CA GLY A 185 -5.63 -17.09 -1.82
C GLY A 185 -6.69 -17.74 -2.70
N THR A 186 -7.97 -17.50 -2.39
CA THR A 186 -9.12 -18.06 -3.14
C THR A 186 -9.86 -17.03 -4.02
N GLU A 187 -9.27 -15.86 -4.27
CA GLU A 187 -9.91 -14.77 -5.04
C GLU A 187 -9.68 -14.90 -6.55
N TYR A 188 -10.32 -14.03 -7.34
CA TYR A 188 -10.21 -14.05 -8.80
C TYR A 188 -8.79 -13.75 -9.29
N VAL A 189 -8.29 -14.63 -10.16
CA VAL A 189 -7.12 -14.41 -11.00
C VAL A 189 -7.41 -14.93 -12.39
N GLY A 190 -7.27 -14.06 -13.38
CA GLY A 190 -7.42 -14.36 -14.78
C GLY A 190 -6.12 -14.22 -15.55
N PHE A 191 -6.21 -14.40 -16.86
CA PHE A 191 -5.11 -14.19 -17.78
C PHE A 191 -5.64 -13.70 -19.13
N SER A 192 -5.11 -12.58 -19.59
CA SER A 192 -5.50 -11.97 -20.85
C SER A 192 -4.55 -12.39 -21.98
N ASN A 193 -4.88 -13.48 -22.69
CA ASN A 193 -4.06 -13.89 -23.83
C ASN A 193 -4.01 -12.80 -24.92
N ALA A 194 -5.08 -12.02 -25.09
CA ALA A 194 -5.12 -10.92 -26.05
C ALA A 194 -4.09 -9.82 -25.69
N THR A 195 -4.03 -9.41 -24.43
CA THR A 195 -3.04 -8.43 -23.95
C THR A 195 -1.63 -9.00 -24.06
N PHE A 196 -1.43 -10.28 -23.70
CA PHE A 196 -0.15 -10.96 -23.85
C PHE A 196 0.38 -10.92 -25.29
N GLN A 197 -0.45 -11.24 -26.28
CA GLN A 197 -0.04 -11.18 -27.68
C GLN A 197 0.32 -9.75 -28.11
N SER A 198 -0.51 -8.76 -27.77
CA SER A 198 -0.26 -7.38 -28.16
C SER A 198 0.93 -6.75 -27.45
N GLU A 199 1.15 -7.03 -26.17
CA GLU A 199 2.37 -6.62 -25.44
C GLU A 199 3.63 -7.27 -26.03
N ARG A 200 3.53 -8.52 -26.48
CA ARG A 200 4.65 -9.22 -27.11
C ARG A 200 4.96 -8.69 -28.50
N GLU A 201 3.94 -8.36 -29.30
CA GLU A 201 4.10 -7.80 -30.66
C GLU A 201 4.62 -6.37 -30.64
N THR A 202 4.22 -5.56 -29.66
CA THR A 202 4.65 -4.15 -29.52
C THR A 202 5.81 -3.97 -28.54
N GLY A 203 6.36 -5.08 -28.04
CA GLY A 203 7.34 -5.13 -26.96
C GLY A 203 8.80 -4.84 -27.37
N ASP A 204 9.05 -4.16 -28.50
CA ASP A 204 10.39 -3.93 -29.08
C ASP A 204 11.41 -3.45 -28.05
N ARG A 205 11.00 -2.53 -27.17
CA ARG A 205 11.86 -2.02 -26.11
C ARG A 205 12.27 -3.10 -25.11
N ASN A 206 11.37 -4.00 -24.74
CA ASN A 206 11.70 -5.09 -23.83
C ASN A 206 12.61 -6.12 -24.51
N TYR A 207 12.48 -6.34 -25.82
CA TYR A 207 13.46 -7.13 -26.58
C TYR A 207 14.84 -6.47 -26.58
N ALA A 208 14.92 -5.16 -26.83
CA ALA A 208 16.18 -4.42 -26.78
C ALA A 208 16.84 -4.50 -25.39
N ILE A 209 16.04 -4.37 -24.32
CA ILE A 209 16.49 -4.61 -22.94
C ILE A 209 17.03 -6.04 -22.80
N GLY A 210 16.28 -7.05 -23.25
CA GLY A 210 16.67 -8.45 -23.14
C GLY A 210 18.00 -8.77 -23.85
N TYR A 211 18.19 -8.29 -25.08
CA TYR A 211 19.45 -8.46 -25.81
C TYR A 211 20.62 -7.72 -25.14
N TYR A 212 20.39 -6.50 -24.64
CA TYR A 212 21.41 -5.75 -23.91
C TYR A 212 21.84 -6.45 -22.61
N LEU A 213 20.88 -6.98 -21.84
CA LEU A 213 21.14 -7.78 -20.64
C LEU A 213 21.86 -9.09 -20.95
N LYS A 214 21.55 -9.71 -22.09
CA LYS A 214 22.21 -10.94 -22.55
C LYS A 214 23.69 -10.68 -22.88
N GLU A 215 23.98 -9.60 -23.61
CA GLU A 215 25.36 -9.19 -23.94
C GLU A 215 26.18 -8.92 -22.67
N LYS A 216 25.56 -8.28 -21.68
CA LYS A 216 26.16 -7.96 -20.38
C LYS A 216 26.17 -9.11 -19.37
N LYS A 217 25.72 -10.31 -19.75
CA LYS A 217 25.65 -11.50 -18.89
C LYS A 217 24.88 -11.27 -17.58
N CYS A 218 23.80 -10.48 -17.64
CA CYS A 218 22.96 -10.20 -16.47
C CYS A 218 22.04 -11.37 -16.09
N PHE A 219 21.92 -12.38 -16.95
CA PHE A 219 21.13 -13.59 -16.70
C PHE A 219 22.00 -14.72 -16.14
N PRO A 220 21.43 -15.70 -15.41
CA PRO A 220 22.12 -16.94 -15.08
C PRO A 220 22.63 -17.67 -16.32
N ASP A 221 23.75 -18.38 -16.22
CA ASP A 221 24.43 -19.00 -17.37
C ASP A 221 23.54 -19.96 -18.19
N SER A 222 22.58 -20.62 -17.55
CA SER A 222 21.65 -21.56 -18.19
C SER A 222 20.33 -20.94 -18.64
N ALA A 223 20.15 -19.62 -18.49
CA ALA A 223 18.87 -18.97 -18.75
C ALA A 223 18.66 -18.67 -20.23
N ASP A 224 17.47 -19.01 -20.73
CA ASP A 224 17.00 -18.55 -22.04
C ASP A 224 16.33 -17.18 -21.90
N MET A 225 16.98 -16.15 -22.45
CA MET A 225 16.49 -14.78 -22.46
C MET A 225 15.10 -14.66 -23.12
N ILE A 226 14.83 -15.39 -24.20
CA ILE A 226 13.54 -15.32 -24.90
C ILE A 226 12.45 -15.96 -24.03
N ALA A 227 12.74 -17.08 -23.38
CA ALA A 227 11.82 -17.69 -22.43
C ALA A 227 11.53 -16.80 -21.21
N ALA A 228 12.54 -16.07 -20.71
CA ALA A 228 12.37 -15.10 -19.64
C ALA A 228 11.48 -13.91 -20.08
N LEU A 229 11.69 -13.38 -21.29
CA LEU A 229 10.83 -12.32 -21.85
C LEU A 229 9.39 -12.79 -22.07
N ASP A 230 9.18 -13.97 -22.66
CA ASP A 230 7.85 -14.57 -22.81
C ASP A 230 7.14 -14.65 -21.46
N PHE A 231 7.84 -15.15 -20.42
CA PHE A 231 7.28 -15.26 -19.08
C PHE A 231 6.96 -13.89 -18.46
N TYR A 232 7.85 -12.90 -18.62
CA TYR A 232 7.60 -11.52 -18.22
C TYR A 232 6.31 -10.95 -18.84
N PHE A 233 6.10 -11.15 -20.15
CA PHE A 233 4.87 -10.70 -20.83
C PHE A 233 3.63 -11.44 -20.31
N GLN A 234 3.74 -12.74 -20.01
CA GLN A 234 2.65 -13.50 -19.41
C GLN A 234 2.26 -12.94 -18.05
N LEU A 235 3.24 -12.65 -17.18
CA LEU A 235 2.99 -12.10 -15.85
C LEU A 235 2.35 -10.71 -15.90
N CYS A 236 2.79 -9.82 -16.79
CA CYS A 236 2.18 -8.50 -16.98
C CYS A 236 0.71 -8.58 -17.46
N SER A 237 0.34 -9.69 -18.10
CA SER A 237 -0.99 -9.92 -18.67
C SER A 237 -1.92 -10.72 -17.75
N ILE A 238 -1.53 -10.93 -16.48
CA ILE A 238 -2.40 -11.50 -15.45
C ILE A 238 -3.53 -10.51 -15.13
N GLU A 239 -4.76 -11.01 -15.09
CA GLU A 239 -5.95 -10.21 -14.78
C GLU A 239 -6.33 -10.37 -13.31
N VAL A 240 -6.68 -9.24 -12.67
CA VAL A 240 -7.20 -9.19 -11.30
C VAL A 240 -8.38 -8.24 -11.24
N THR A 241 -9.11 -8.29 -10.14
CA THR A 241 -10.07 -7.23 -9.77
C THR A 241 -9.46 -6.36 -8.67
N CYS A 242 -10.09 -5.23 -8.34
CA CYS A 242 -9.66 -4.46 -7.15
C CYS A 242 -9.75 -5.33 -5.90
N GLU A 243 -10.80 -6.15 -5.79
CA GLU A 243 -11.06 -7.03 -4.65
C GLU A 243 -9.98 -8.10 -4.45
N SER A 244 -9.47 -8.70 -5.52
CA SER A 244 -8.37 -9.68 -5.41
C SER A 244 -7.01 -8.99 -5.23
N GLY A 245 -6.79 -7.85 -5.89
CA GLY A 245 -5.59 -7.04 -5.72
C GLY A 245 -5.41 -6.51 -4.29
N SER A 246 -6.50 -6.13 -3.60
CA SER A 246 -6.42 -5.67 -2.21
C SER A 246 -5.99 -6.78 -1.24
N VAL A 247 -6.39 -8.04 -1.50
CA VAL A 247 -5.93 -9.21 -0.75
C VAL A 247 -4.45 -9.51 -1.00
N MET A 248 -3.96 -9.35 -2.24
CA MET A 248 -2.52 -9.45 -2.54
C MET A 248 -1.71 -8.42 -1.73
N ALA A 249 -2.14 -7.15 -1.76
CA ALA A 249 -1.52 -6.08 -0.98
C ALA A 249 -1.55 -6.36 0.52
N ALA A 250 -2.69 -6.86 1.04
CA ALA A 250 -2.86 -7.16 2.45
C ALA A 250 -2.00 -8.35 2.90
N THR A 251 -1.73 -9.29 2.01
CA THR A 251 -0.78 -10.39 2.25
C THR A 251 0.64 -9.86 2.47
N LEU A 252 1.06 -8.86 1.69
CA LEU A 252 2.32 -8.15 1.95
C LEU A 252 2.25 -7.34 3.25
N ALA A 253 1.13 -6.69 3.54
CA ALA A 253 0.94 -5.93 4.79
C ALA A 253 1.05 -6.83 6.04
N ASN A 254 0.64 -8.10 5.91
CA ASN A 254 0.59 -9.09 6.98
C ASN A 254 1.84 -10.00 7.01
N GLY A 255 3.00 -9.50 6.59
CA GLY A 255 4.27 -10.24 6.69
C GLY A 255 4.32 -11.52 5.84
N GLY A 256 3.53 -11.60 4.77
CA GLY A 256 3.47 -12.75 3.85
C GLY A 256 2.42 -13.80 4.20
N ILE A 257 1.55 -13.54 5.17
CA ILE A 257 0.43 -14.42 5.53
C ILE A 257 -0.86 -13.88 4.90
N CYS A 258 -1.55 -14.69 4.12
CA CYS A 258 -2.79 -14.26 3.46
C CYS A 258 -3.89 -14.03 4.51
N PRO A 259 -4.50 -12.83 4.59
CA PRO A 259 -5.44 -12.50 5.67
C PRO A 259 -6.78 -13.25 5.55
N THR A 260 -7.13 -13.78 4.37
CA THR A 260 -8.39 -14.49 4.15
C THR A 260 -8.27 -16.01 4.33
N THR A 261 -7.07 -16.57 4.18
CA THR A 261 -6.83 -18.02 4.31
C THR A 261 -5.99 -18.40 5.52
N GLY A 262 -5.18 -17.48 6.06
CA GLY A 262 -4.22 -17.75 7.13
C GLY A 262 -2.95 -18.48 6.65
N GLU A 263 -2.82 -18.76 5.36
CA GLU A 263 -1.66 -19.46 4.82
C GLU A 263 -0.46 -18.53 4.68
N ARG A 264 0.73 -19.05 5.03
CA ARG A 264 1.99 -18.36 4.78
C ARG A 264 2.37 -18.54 3.32
N VAL A 265 2.23 -17.47 2.54
CA VAL A 265 2.55 -17.43 1.11
C VAL A 265 4.02 -17.08 0.88
N LEU A 266 4.53 -16.11 1.64
CA LEU A 266 5.87 -15.51 1.47
C LEU A 266 6.66 -15.55 2.79
N SER A 267 7.99 -15.49 2.68
CA SER A 267 8.86 -15.29 3.84
C SER A 267 8.81 -13.84 4.29
N ALA A 268 8.98 -13.59 5.60
CA ALA A 268 9.02 -12.23 6.14
C ALA A 268 10.16 -11.40 5.54
N GLU A 269 11.29 -12.03 5.21
CA GLU A 269 12.42 -11.41 4.51
C GLU A 269 12.00 -10.90 3.13
N ALA A 270 11.34 -11.74 2.32
CA ALA A 270 10.87 -11.36 1.01
C ALA A 270 9.92 -10.17 1.08
N VAL A 271 8.94 -10.22 1.99
CA VAL A 271 7.98 -9.14 2.19
C VAL A 271 8.68 -7.84 2.58
N ARG A 272 9.58 -7.85 3.56
CA ARG A 272 10.33 -6.66 3.99
C ARG A 272 11.08 -6.02 2.82
N ASN A 273 11.85 -6.82 2.07
CA ASN A 273 12.64 -6.30 0.97
C ASN A 273 11.75 -5.73 -0.15
N THR A 274 10.63 -6.39 -0.45
CA THR A 274 9.66 -5.93 -1.44
C THR A 274 9.06 -4.59 -1.03
N LEU A 275 8.63 -4.44 0.22
CA LEU A 275 8.05 -3.18 0.72
C LEU A 275 9.07 -2.04 0.68
N SER A 276 10.34 -2.29 1.04
CA SER A 276 11.41 -1.29 0.93
C SER A 276 11.62 -0.82 -0.52
N LEU A 277 11.61 -1.73 -1.49
CA LEU A 277 11.79 -1.39 -2.91
C LEU A 277 10.54 -0.74 -3.52
N MET A 278 9.33 -1.12 -3.07
CA MET A 278 8.10 -0.44 -3.46
C MET A 278 8.10 1.01 -2.97
N HIS A 279 8.60 1.25 -1.75
CA HIS A 279 8.70 2.60 -1.21
C HIS A 279 9.61 3.51 -2.05
N SER A 280 10.82 3.05 -2.43
CA SER A 280 11.78 3.91 -3.15
C SER A 280 11.67 3.88 -4.68
N CYS A 281 11.11 2.81 -5.27
CA CYS A 281 11.17 2.56 -6.71
C CYS A 281 9.80 2.25 -7.36
N GLY A 282 8.70 2.30 -6.63
CA GLY A 282 7.43 1.69 -7.07
C GLY A 282 6.53 2.52 -8.00
N MET A 283 6.68 3.85 -8.03
CA MET A 283 5.77 4.79 -8.71
C MET A 283 6.44 5.49 -9.92
N TYR A 284 7.27 4.77 -10.66
CA TYR A 284 8.06 5.30 -11.79
C TYR A 284 8.91 6.52 -11.35
N ASP A 285 9.01 7.56 -12.17
CA ASP A 285 9.74 8.79 -11.86
C ASP A 285 9.10 9.56 -10.68
N PHE A 286 7.85 9.26 -10.34
CA PHE A 286 7.16 9.84 -9.18
C PHE A 286 7.55 9.16 -7.85
N SER A 287 8.34 8.08 -7.85
CA SER A 287 8.64 7.31 -6.62
C SER A 287 9.21 8.15 -5.49
N GLY A 288 10.15 9.06 -5.77
CA GLY A 288 10.74 9.93 -4.74
C GLY A 288 9.73 10.91 -4.14
N GLN A 289 8.89 11.54 -4.97
CA GLN A 289 7.85 12.47 -4.51
C GLN A 289 6.73 11.72 -3.78
N PHE A 290 6.36 10.52 -4.24
CA PHE A 290 5.37 9.68 -3.57
C PHE A 290 5.88 9.22 -2.19
N ALA A 291 7.13 8.76 -2.09
CA ALA A 291 7.75 8.40 -0.83
C ALA A 291 7.81 9.61 0.13
N PHE A 292 8.07 10.81 -0.39
CA PHE A 292 8.14 12.02 0.41
C PHE A 292 6.77 12.51 0.91
N HIS A 293 5.76 12.57 0.04
CA HIS A 293 4.46 13.15 0.37
C HIS A 293 3.46 12.13 0.96
N VAL A 294 3.50 10.88 0.50
CA VAL A 294 2.57 9.83 0.93
C VAL A 294 3.24 8.90 1.94
N GLY A 295 4.50 8.50 1.70
CA GLY A 295 5.27 7.69 2.65
C GLY A 295 4.92 6.20 2.69
N LEU A 296 4.03 5.72 1.82
CA LEU A 296 3.59 4.32 1.80
C LEU A 296 4.25 3.53 0.67
N PRO A 297 4.56 2.23 0.86
CA PRO A 297 4.95 1.35 -0.23
C PRO A 297 3.81 1.20 -1.25
N ALA A 298 4.08 1.53 -2.51
CA ALA A 298 3.11 1.40 -3.59
C ALA A 298 3.76 0.89 -4.88
N LYS A 299 2.96 0.34 -5.80
CA LYS A 299 3.37 0.07 -7.17
C LYS A 299 2.26 0.45 -8.14
N SER A 300 2.62 1.23 -9.14
CA SER A 300 1.72 1.63 -10.24
C SER A 300 1.86 0.72 -11.47
N GLY A 301 0.76 0.57 -12.21
CA GLY A 301 0.66 -0.17 -13.47
C GLY A 301 0.04 0.69 -14.56
N VAL A 302 0.50 0.51 -15.80
CA VAL A 302 0.00 1.25 -16.97
C VAL A 302 -1.45 0.92 -17.33
N SER A 303 -2.06 -0.09 -16.69
CA SER A 303 -3.50 -0.35 -16.74
C SER A 303 -4.33 0.61 -15.89
N GLY A 304 -3.69 1.53 -15.17
CA GLY A 304 -4.35 2.42 -14.21
C GLY A 304 -4.43 1.85 -12.79
N ALA A 305 -3.79 0.71 -12.54
CA ALA A 305 -3.76 0.06 -11.24
C ALA A 305 -2.72 0.70 -10.31
N VAL A 306 -3.05 0.83 -9.03
CA VAL A 306 -2.13 1.23 -7.96
C VAL A 306 -2.30 0.25 -6.79
N LEU A 307 -1.29 -0.60 -6.60
CA LEU A 307 -1.17 -1.51 -5.47
C LEU A 307 -0.53 -0.76 -4.31
N LEU A 308 -1.25 -0.54 -3.22
CA LEU A 308 -0.78 0.22 -2.05
C LEU A 308 -0.77 -0.68 -0.82
N VAL A 309 0.29 -0.60 -0.02
CA VAL A 309 0.42 -1.39 1.22
C VAL A 309 0.59 -0.46 2.41
N VAL A 310 -0.21 -0.68 3.46
CA VAL A 310 -0.03 -0.08 4.78
C VAL A 310 0.45 -1.19 5.72
N PRO A 311 1.77 -1.30 5.96
CA PRO A 311 2.35 -2.42 6.71
C PRO A 311 1.67 -2.60 8.08
N ASN A 312 1.40 -3.85 8.44
CA ASN A 312 0.71 -4.25 9.67
C ASN A 312 -0.75 -3.77 9.82
N VAL A 313 -1.35 -3.16 8.80
CA VAL A 313 -2.73 -2.64 8.87
C VAL A 313 -3.60 -3.21 7.75
N MET A 314 -3.27 -2.87 6.49
CA MET A 314 -4.12 -3.22 5.35
C MET A 314 -3.39 -3.13 4.00
N GLY A 315 -3.97 -3.77 3.00
CA GLY A 315 -3.66 -3.56 1.59
C GLY A 315 -4.81 -2.88 0.87
N VAL A 316 -4.48 -2.06 -0.12
CA VAL A 316 -5.43 -1.32 -0.94
C VAL A 316 -5.08 -1.50 -2.41
N MET A 317 -6.09 -1.67 -3.25
CA MET A 317 -5.97 -1.62 -4.69
C MET A 317 -6.89 -0.54 -5.23
N CYS A 318 -6.30 0.43 -5.90
CA CYS A 318 -7.02 1.47 -6.64
C CYS A 318 -6.88 1.20 -8.13
N TRP A 319 -7.93 1.44 -8.91
CA TRP A 319 -7.88 1.25 -10.35
C TRP A 319 -8.68 2.31 -11.08
N SER A 320 -7.98 3.15 -11.85
CA SER A 320 -8.57 4.04 -12.85
C SER A 320 -7.68 4.09 -14.08
N PRO A 321 -8.16 3.69 -15.27
CA PRO A 321 -7.37 3.64 -16.50
C PRO A 321 -6.64 4.93 -16.91
N PRO A 322 -7.18 6.15 -16.69
CA PRO A 322 -6.50 7.38 -17.08
C PRO A 322 -5.21 7.62 -16.28
N LEU A 323 -4.10 7.77 -17.00
CA LEU A 323 -2.77 7.99 -16.47
C LEU A 323 -2.34 9.45 -16.58
N ASP A 324 -1.52 9.89 -15.64
CA ASP A 324 -0.77 11.14 -15.72
C ASP A 324 0.41 11.04 -16.70
N ARG A 325 1.16 12.13 -16.85
CA ARG A 325 2.34 12.20 -17.73
C ARG A 325 3.51 11.30 -17.30
N LEU A 326 3.48 10.79 -16.07
CA LEU A 326 4.52 9.91 -15.50
C LEU A 326 4.10 8.43 -15.56
N GLY A 327 2.89 8.13 -16.04
CA GLY A 327 2.34 6.78 -16.19
C GLY A 327 1.60 6.26 -14.96
N ASN A 328 1.25 7.11 -13.99
CA ASN A 328 0.49 6.75 -12.80
C ASN A 328 -1.00 7.10 -12.93
N SER A 329 -1.88 6.32 -12.31
CA SER A 329 -3.32 6.60 -12.31
C SER A 329 -3.63 7.93 -11.64
N VAL A 330 -4.32 8.84 -12.34
CA VAL A 330 -4.66 10.18 -11.82
C VAL A 330 -5.51 10.08 -10.55
N ARG A 331 -6.62 9.35 -10.63
CA ARG A 331 -7.52 9.15 -9.47
C ARG A 331 -6.85 8.32 -8.38
N GLY A 332 -6.04 7.32 -8.75
CA GLY A 332 -5.29 6.50 -7.81
C GLY A 332 -4.31 7.31 -6.96
N ILE A 333 -3.51 8.18 -7.60
CA ILE A 333 -2.59 9.08 -6.90
C ILE A 333 -3.35 10.08 -6.04
N HIS A 334 -4.39 10.72 -6.58
CA HIS A 334 -5.20 11.67 -5.82
C HIS A 334 -5.84 11.02 -4.59
N PHE A 335 -6.34 9.78 -4.70
CA PHE A 335 -6.84 9.01 -3.56
C PHE A 335 -5.76 8.78 -2.49
N CYS A 336 -4.53 8.44 -2.89
CA CYS A 336 -3.42 8.22 -1.96
C CYS A 336 -2.91 9.53 -1.31
N GLN A 337 -3.05 10.66 -2.00
CA GLN A 337 -2.63 11.98 -1.53
C GLN A 337 -3.70 12.71 -0.73
N ASN A 338 -4.98 12.37 -0.94
CA ASN A 338 -6.09 13.10 -0.34
C ASN A 338 -6.06 12.98 1.18
N LYS A 339 -5.70 14.10 1.80
CA LYS A 339 -5.66 14.38 3.25
C LYS A 339 -4.95 13.29 4.05
N SER A 340 -3.63 13.49 4.08
CA SER A 340 -2.58 13.00 4.99
C SER A 340 -2.94 12.63 6.43
N VAL A 341 -4.17 12.74 6.91
CA VAL A 341 -4.59 12.34 8.26
C VAL A 341 -4.21 10.89 8.52
N VAL A 342 -4.57 9.95 7.65
CA VAL A 342 -4.29 8.52 7.90
C VAL A 342 -2.79 8.24 7.96
N ASN A 343 -1.98 8.86 7.09
CA ASN A 343 -0.53 8.68 7.08
C ASN A 343 0.15 9.39 8.26
N LEU A 344 -0.35 10.56 8.63
CA LEU A 344 0.09 11.34 9.78
C LEU A 344 -0.21 10.58 11.08
N MET A 345 -1.42 10.07 11.23
CA MET A 345 -1.87 9.25 12.36
C MET A 345 -1.12 7.92 12.44
N PHE A 346 -0.83 7.29 11.29
CA PHE A 346 -0.01 6.09 11.24
C PHE A 346 1.45 6.36 11.62
N SER A 347 1.99 7.52 11.28
CA SER A 347 3.33 7.94 11.71
C SER A 347 3.39 8.14 13.23
N ALA A 348 2.33 8.69 13.81
CA ALA A 348 2.19 8.79 15.27
C ALA A 348 2.03 7.41 15.93
N TYR A 349 1.26 6.50 15.31
CA TYR A 349 1.08 5.12 15.79
C TYR A 349 2.38 4.30 15.76
N SER A 350 3.17 4.43 14.69
CA SER A 350 4.43 3.71 14.52
C SER A 350 5.62 4.34 15.26
N GLY A 351 5.44 5.54 15.82
CA GLY A 351 6.52 6.30 16.45
C GLY A 351 7.55 6.84 15.44
N ASP A 352 7.23 6.93 14.14
CA ASP A 352 8.15 7.46 13.13
C ASP A 352 8.23 9.00 13.22
N VAL A 353 9.08 9.48 14.13
CA VAL A 353 9.35 10.91 14.33
C VAL A 353 9.92 11.55 13.06
N SER A 354 10.61 10.80 12.20
CA SER A 354 11.13 11.35 10.95
C SER A 354 10.00 11.64 9.96
N ALA A 355 8.98 10.77 9.89
CA ALA A 355 7.76 11.03 9.13
C ALA A 355 6.98 12.21 9.69
N LEU A 356 6.80 12.28 11.02
CA LEU A 356 6.15 13.42 11.68
C LEU A 356 6.87 14.75 11.39
N ARG A 357 8.21 14.77 11.45
CA ARG A 357 9.04 15.92 11.05
C ARG A 357 8.82 16.34 9.60
N ARG A 358 8.74 15.37 8.68
CA ARG A 358 8.46 15.63 7.26
C ARG A 358 7.04 16.18 7.04
N PHE A 359 6.05 15.69 7.77
CA PHE A 359 4.68 16.23 7.71
C PHE A 359 4.61 17.66 8.27
N ALA A 360 5.36 17.97 9.32
CA ALA A 360 5.41 19.32 9.89
C ALA A 360 6.01 20.33 8.90
N LEU A 361 7.11 19.94 8.25
CA LEU A 361 7.79 20.77 7.25
C LEU A 361 6.97 20.97 5.97
N SER A 362 6.07 20.04 5.64
CA SER A 362 5.18 20.15 4.48
C SER A 362 3.88 20.94 4.76
N ALA A 363 3.83 21.67 5.88
CA ALA A 363 2.69 22.49 6.30
C ALA A 363 1.36 21.72 6.45
N VAL A 364 1.43 20.41 6.74
CA VAL A 364 0.25 19.63 7.09
C VAL A 364 -0.25 20.09 8.46
N ASN A 365 -1.56 20.37 8.57
CA ASN A 365 -2.17 20.71 9.85
C ASN A 365 -2.14 19.50 10.80
N MET A 366 -1.31 19.60 11.84
CA MET A 366 -1.11 18.57 12.86
C MET A 366 -2.28 18.43 13.84
N GLU A 367 -3.21 19.38 13.86
CA GLU A 367 -4.42 19.29 14.69
C GLU A 367 -5.58 18.59 13.97
N GLN A 368 -5.33 18.09 12.75
CA GLN A 368 -6.31 17.26 12.06
C GLN A 368 -6.66 16.04 12.92
N ARG A 369 -7.94 15.72 12.93
CA ARG A 369 -8.51 14.64 13.74
C ARG A 369 -8.84 13.42 12.88
N ASP A 370 -8.65 12.24 13.44
CA ASP A 370 -9.05 10.97 12.83
C ASP A 370 -10.55 10.68 13.03
N TYR A 371 -10.97 9.45 12.75
CA TYR A 371 -12.36 9.01 12.90
C TYR A 371 -12.85 9.03 14.36
N ASP A 372 -11.97 8.88 15.34
CA ASP A 372 -12.31 8.94 16.76
C ASP A 372 -12.24 10.36 17.34
N SER A 373 -12.14 11.38 16.48
CA SER A 373 -11.82 12.75 16.87
C SER A 373 -10.48 12.88 17.60
N ARG A 374 -9.60 11.89 17.47
CA ARG A 374 -8.26 11.89 18.05
C ARG A 374 -7.33 12.67 17.16
N THR A 375 -6.48 13.48 17.79
CA THR A 375 -5.33 14.10 17.12
C THR A 375 -4.16 13.11 17.08
N VAL A 376 -3.12 13.44 16.32
CA VAL A 376 -1.83 12.70 16.38
C VAL A 376 -1.29 12.58 17.79
N LEU A 377 -1.53 13.57 18.64
CA LEU A 377 -1.07 13.58 20.02
C LEU A 377 -1.78 12.51 20.85
N HIS A 378 -3.07 12.24 20.60
CA HIS A 378 -3.79 11.14 21.26
C HIS A 378 -3.19 9.79 20.88
N ILE A 379 -2.91 9.57 19.59
CA ILE A 379 -2.37 8.29 19.11
C ILE A 379 -0.94 8.07 19.62
N ALA A 380 -0.08 9.08 19.54
CA ALA A 380 1.28 8.99 20.08
C ALA A 380 1.27 8.76 21.61
N ALA A 381 0.32 9.36 22.31
CA ALA A 381 0.17 9.22 23.75
C ALA A 381 -0.37 7.84 24.18
N ALA A 382 -1.33 7.30 23.43
CA ALA A 382 -1.91 5.99 23.66
C ALA A 382 -0.92 4.85 23.41
N GLU A 383 0.00 5.00 22.45
CA GLU A 383 1.04 4.00 22.15
C GLU A 383 2.33 4.17 23.00
N GLY A 384 2.47 5.29 23.71
CA GLY A 384 3.61 5.54 24.59
C GLY A 384 4.89 6.03 23.89
N HIS A 385 4.78 6.59 22.68
CA HIS A 385 5.94 7.06 21.90
C HIS A 385 6.43 8.43 22.39
N VAL A 386 7.31 8.43 23.39
CA VAL A 386 7.82 9.64 24.06
C VAL A 386 8.42 10.65 23.08
N GLU A 387 9.26 10.23 22.13
CA GLU A 387 9.91 11.14 21.17
C GLU A 387 8.90 11.79 20.21
N ALA A 388 7.86 11.06 19.81
CA ALA A 388 6.79 11.59 18.98
C ALA A 388 5.94 12.61 19.76
N VAL A 389 5.64 12.33 21.03
CA VAL A 389 4.92 13.27 21.91
C VAL A 389 5.71 14.55 22.10
N ILE A 390 7.00 14.47 22.44
CA ILE A 390 7.88 15.65 22.58
C ILE A 390 7.91 16.46 21.28
N PHE A 391 8.05 15.80 20.13
CA PHE A 391 8.03 16.48 18.84
C PHE A 391 6.70 17.23 18.60
N LEU A 392 5.57 16.59 18.90
CA LEU A 392 4.25 17.18 18.68
C LEU A 392 3.94 18.33 19.64
N THR A 393 4.45 18.29 20.88
CA THR A 393 4.23 19.34 21.88
C THR A 393 5.23 20.50 21.73
N GLU A 394 6.53 20.25 21.61
CA GLU A 394 7.56 21.30 21.58
C GLU A 394 7.64 22.01 20.23
N ILE A 395 7.52 21.27 19.12
CA ILE A 395 7.76 21.80 17.77
C ILE A 395 6.44 22.14 17.07
N CYS A 396 5.47 21.23 17.10
CA CYS A 396 4.19 21.43 16.39
C CYS A 396 3.14 22.20 17.21
N LYS A 397 3.36 22.39 18.52
CA LYS A 397 2.43 23.06 19.44
C LYS A 397 0.98 22.59 19.34
N VAL A 398 0.77 21.27 19.21
CA VAL A 398 -0.57 20.70 19.10
C VAL A 398 -1.34 20.90 20.42
N ASN A 399 -2.61 21.31 20.35
CA ASN A 399 -3.42 21.56 21.54
C ASN A 399 -3.63 20.28 22.40
N PRO A 400 -3.21 20.27 23.69
CA PRO A 400 -3.27 19.11 24.57
C PRO A 400 -4.61 18.93 25.30
N HIS A 401 -5.54 19.88 25.14
CA HIS A 401 -6.88 19.84 25.74
C HIS A 401 -7.97 19.40 24.75
N MET A 402 -7.58 19.14 23.50
CA MET A 402 -8.46 18.54 22.51
C MET A 402 -9.00 17.23 23.05
N LYS A 403 -10.32 17.07 22.99
CA LYS A 403 -10.99 15.84 23.40
C LYS A 403 -11.31 14.97 22.21
N ASP A 404 -11.13 13.68 22.40
CA ASP A 404 -11.62 12.65 21.50
C ASP A 404 -13.13 12.45 21.64
N ARG A 405 -13.67 11.44 20.94
CA ARG A 405 -15.07 11.06 20.98
C ARG A 405 -15.57 10.60 22.35
N TRP A 406 -14.71 10.02 23.18
CA TRP A 406 -15.05 9.52 24.50
C TRP A 406 -14.91 10.61 25.59
N GLY A 407 -14.48 11.80 25.20
CA GLY A 407 -14.26 12.93 26.09
C GLY A 407 -12.90 12.87 26.79
N ASN A 408 -12.03 11.94 26.39
CA ASN A 408 -10.68 11.80 26.88
C ASN A 408 -9.76 12.79 26.19
N THR A 409 -8.79 13.28 26.92
CA THR A 409 -7.64 14.03 26.41
C THR A 409 -6.47 13.09 26.13
N PRO A 410 -5.41 13.53 25.41
CA PRO A 410 -4.21 12.72 25.23
C PRO A 410 -3.58 12.27 26.55
N LEU A 411 -3.74 13.08 27.61
CA LEU A 411 -3.29 12.73 28.96
C LEU A 411 -4.09 11.56 29.55
N ASP A 412 -5.41 11.59 29.39
CA ASP A 412 -6.31 10.53 29.87
C ASP A 412 -6.02 9.21 29.13
N ASP A 413 -5.74 9.27 27.83
CA ASP A 413 -5.31 8.11 27.04
C ASP A 413 -3.98 7.55 27.56
N ALA A 414 -2.96 8.40 27.78
CA ALA A 414 -1.68 7.96 28.33
C ALA A 414 -1.81 7.32 29.72
N MET A 415 -2.71 7.84 30.57
CA MET A 415 -3.03 7.25 31.88
C MET A 415 -3.77 5.93 31.75
N GLN A 416 -4.72 5.82 30.81
CA GLN A 416 -5.50 4.59 30.57
C GLN A 416 -4.61 3.43 30.12
N PHE A 417 -3.59 3.70 29.29
CA PHE A 417 -2.65 2.70 28.80
C PHE A 417 -1.41 2.51 29.70
N GLY A 418 -1.24 3.33 30.75
CA GLY A 418 -0.19 3.15 31.76
C GLY A 418 1.20 3.64 31.32
N HIS A 419 1.26 4.72 30.55
CA HIS A 419 2.51 5.29 30.04
C HIS A 419 3.02 6.46 30.91
N ASP A 420 3.61 6.15 32.06
CA ASP A 420 4.02 7.13 33.10
C ASP A 420 4.95 8.25 32.59
N VAL A 421 5.86 7.93 31.66
CA VAL A 421 6.80 8.89 31.08
C VAL A 421 6.07 9.91 30.20
N VAL A 422 5.14 9.44 29.37
CA VAL A 422 4.32 10.31 28.52
C VAL A 422 3.37 11.17 29.35
N VAL A 423 2.79 10.61 30.41
CA VAL A 423 1.95 11.35 31.38
C VAL A 423 2.72 12.52 31.97
N SER A 424 3.99 12.32 32.36
CA SER A 424 4.82 13.39 32.93
C SER A 424 5.05 14.53 31.93
N VAL A 425 5.39 14.19 30.68
CA VAL A 425 5.60 15.17 29.59
C VAL A 425 4.32 15.94 29.27
N LEU A 426 3.19 15.25 29.16
CA LEU A 426 1.89 15.89 28.85
C LEU A 426 1.39 16.77 29.99
N GLN A 427 1.60 16.39 31.26
CA GLN A 427 1.25 17.21 32.41
C GLN A 427 2.06 18.51 32.48
N GLU A 428 3.36 18.43 32.17
CA GLU A 428 4.22 19.60 32.08
C GLU A 428 3.76 20.52 30.95
N TYR A 429 3.49 19.96 29.76
CA TYR A 429 3.03 20.72 28.62
C TYR A 429 1.64 21.35 28.83
N GLN A 430 0.69 20.68 29.48
CA GLN A 430 -0.62 21.26 29.83
C GLN A 430 -0.53 22.45 30.79
N ARG A 431 0.48 22.49 31.67
CA ARG A 431 0.73 23.66 32.53
C ARG A 431 1.25 24.84 31.70
N VAL A 432 2.17 24.57 30.79
CA VAL A 432 2.78 25.60 29.92
C VAL A 432 1.76 26.15 28.91
N TYR A 433 0.91 25.29 28.34
CA TYR A 433 -0.08 25.68 27.33
C TYR A 433 -1.12 26.69 27.88
N ASN A 434 -1.45 26.61 29.18
CA ASN A 434 -2.39 27.53 29.84
C ASN A 434 -1.83 28.94 30.08
N ASP A 435 -0.50 29.12 30.10
CA ASP A 435 0.12 30.44 30.26
C ASP A 435 0.24 31.19 28.92
N SER A 436 -0.02 30.53 27.79
CA SER A 436 0.21 31.10 26.44
C SER A 436 -1.02 31.51 25.63
N ASP A 437 -2.26 31.23 26.07
CA ASP A 437 -3.48 31.58 25.32
C ASP A 437 -4.54 32.28 26.20
N SER A 438 -4.31 33.58 26.46
CA SER A 438 -5.40 34.56 26.62
C SER A 438 -5.57 35.29 25.28
N PRO A 439 -6.78 35.39 24.70
CA PRO A 439 -6.94 35.83 23.32
C PRO A 439 -6.80 37.35 23.21
N TYR A 440 -5.64 37.86 22.80
CA TYR A 440 -5.50 39.21 22.24
C TYR A 440 -4.39 39.29 21.18
N ASP A 441 -4.78 39.90 20.06
CA ASP A 441 -4.00 40.54 18.99
C ASP A 441 -3.46 39.74 17.79
N THR A 442 -4.31 39.74 16.76
CA THR A 442 -4.13 39.44 15.33
C THR A 442 -3.10 40.31 14.57
N GLU A 443 -2.00 40.77 15.18
CA GLU A 443 -1.02 41.64 14.46
C GLU A 443 0.43 41.13 14.40
N GLU A 444 0.84 40.12 15.18
CA GLU A 444 2.25 39.66 15.16
C GLU A 444 2.59 38.64 14.06
N ALA A 445 1.60 38.08 13.36
CA ALA A 445 1.87 37.16 12.25
C ALA A 445 2.43 37.85 10.99
N ASN A 446 2.20 39.16 10.82
CA ASN A 446 2.70 39.90 9.66
C ASN A 446 4.16 40.35 9.81
N THR A 447 4.66 40.58 11.02
CA THR A 447 6.03 41.09 11.25
C THR A 447 7.11 40.02 11.15
N THR A 448 6.79 38.75 11.45
CA THR A 448 7.72 37.62 11.24
C THR A 448 7.86 37.18 9.77
N LEU A 449 6.87 37.49 8.92
CA LEU A 449 6.93 37.23 7.48
C LEU A 449 7.82 38.25 6.76
N GLU A 450 7.76 39.54 7.14
CA GLU A 450 8.61 40.58 6.54
C GLU A 450 10.10 40.44 6.90
N THR A 451 10.43 39.86 8.05
CA THR A 451 11.85 39.64 8.43
C THR A 451 12.51 38.49 7.67
N LEU A 452 11.74 37.47 7.26
CA LEU A 452 12.24 36.33 6.47
C LEU A 452 12.33 36.62 4.96
N GLU A 453 11.52 37.54 4.43
CA GLU A 453 11.67 38.01 3.04
C GLU A 453 12.88 38.92 2.83
N SER A 454 13.47 39.47 3.90
CA SER A 454 14.68 40.31 3.82
C SER A 454 16.01 39.54 3.76
N ILE A 455 15.96 38.19 3.82
CA ILE A 455 17.14 37.31 3.85
C ILE A 455 17.22 36.39 2.59
N VAL A 456 16.37 36.60 1.58
CA VAL A 456 16.47 35.90 0.27
C VAL A 456 16.80 36.87 -0.85
#